data_AF-A0A8C0BRY0-F1
#
_entry.id   AF-A0A8C0BRY0-F1
#
_cell.length_a   1.000
_cell.length_b   1.000
_cell.length_c   1.000
_cell.angle_alpha   90.00
_cell.angle_beta   90.00
_cell.angle_gamma   90.00
#
_symmetry.space_group_name_H-M   'P 1'
#
loop_
_entity.id
_entity.type
_entity.pdbx_description
1 polymer ?
#
loop_
_entity_poly.entity_id
_entity_poly.type
_entity_poly.pdbx_seq_one_letter_code
_entity_poly.pdbx_strand_id
1 'polypeptide(L)' 'MWLHHYSLEMYQKMQSPHVKESFKPTEEHVLVVRLLVKHLHAFSNSLKPEPLSPSAHSHTASPLEEFKR' A
#
# COMPACT_ATOMS: atom_id res chain seq x y z
N MET A 1 -20.97 10.63 11.08
CA MET A 1 -20.90 12.11 11.17
C MET A 1 -19.49 12.55 11.60
N TRP A 2 -18.49 12.35 10.74
CA TRP A 2 -17.10 12.79 10.99
C TRP A 2 -16.82 14.24 10.55
N LEU A 3 -17.71 14.80 9.72
CA LEU A 3 -17.57 16.14 9.15
C LEU A 3 -17.82 17.28 10.14
N HIS A 4 -18.49 17.02 11.27
CA HIS A 4 -18.72 18.05 12.30
C HIS A 4 -17.46 18.40 13.10
N HIS A 5 -16.44 17.53 13.09
CA HIS A 5 -15.22 17.74 13.85
C HIS A 5 -14.25 18.72 13.16
N TYR A 6 -14.42 18.91 11.84
CA TYR A 6 -13.78 19.96 11.07
C TYR A 6 -14.76 21.14 10.97
N SER A 7 -14.78 21.99 12.00
CA SER A 7 -15.64 23.18 12.00
C SER A 7 -15.27 24.12 10.86
N LEU A 8 -16.22 24.95 10.44
CA LEU A 8 -15.98 26.02 9.47
C LEU A 8 -14.82 26.93 9.90
N GLU A 9 -14.63 27.14 11.21
CA GLU A 9 -13.49 27.89 11.75
C GLU A 9 -12.16 27.20 11.47
N MET A 10 -12.09 25.85 11.48
CA MET A 10 -10.85 25.14 11.12
C MET A 10 -10.48 25.37 9.66
N TYR A 11 -11.48 25.34 8.77
CA TYR A 11 -11.26 25.67 7.35
C TYR A 11 -10.84 27.12 7.15
N GLN A 12 -11.49 28.07 7.83
CA GLN A 12 -11.10 29.49 7.79
C GLN A 12 -9.70 29.72 8.37
N LYS A 13 -9.33 28.99 9.43
CA LYS A 13 -7.98 29.04 10.02
C LYS A 13 -6.93 28.50 9.05
N MET A 14 -7.19 27.38 8.38
CA MET A 14 -6.30 26.85 7.35
C MET A 14 -6.19 27.76 6.11
N GLN A 15 -7.23 28.50 5.77
CA GLN A 15 -7.23 29.47 4.67
C GLN A 15 -6.64 30.85 5.06
N SER A 16 -6.45 31.12 6.36
CA SER A 16 -5.88 32.38 6.83
C SER A 16 -4.48 32.60 6.23
N PRO A 17 -4.17 33.81 5.73
CA PRO A 17 -2.87 34.10 5.12
C PRO A 17 -1.68 33.88 6.07
N HIS A 18 -1.92 33.85 7.39
CA HIS A 18 -0.91 33.52 8.41
C HIS A 18 -0.54 32.03 8.47
N VAL A 19 -1.35 31.15 7.85
CA VAL A 19 -1.13 29.70 7.76
C VAL A 19 -0.54 29.31 6.39
N LYS A 20 -0.22 30.29 5.54
CA LYS A 20 0.49 30.09 4.26
C LYS A 20 2.00 29.96 4.44
N GLU A 21 2.45 29.34 5.52
CA GLU A 21 3.78 28.71 5.49
C GLU A 21 3.69 27.63 4.40
N SER A 22 4.38 27.84 3.28
CA SER A 22 4.37 26.87 2.17
C SER A 22 4.87 25.56 2.74
N PHE A 23 3.98 24.57 2.91
CA PHE A 23 4.38 23.25 3.34
C PHE A 23 5.46 22.73 2.38
N LYS A 24 6.67 22.56 2.91
CA LYS A 24 7.82 22.02 2.20
C LYS A 24 8.04 20.64 2.79
N PRO A 25 7.60 19.57 2.11
CA PRO A 25 7.76 18.21 2.63
C PRO A 25 9.25 17.97 2.90
N THR A 26 9.57 17.57 4.13
CA THR A 26 10.93 17.11 4.46
C THR A 26 11.11 15.68 3.98
N GLU A 27 12.35 15.20 3.97
CA GLU A 27 12.66 13.82 3.62
C GLU A 27 11.87 12.81 4.47
N GLU A 28 11.77 13.05 5.78
CA GLU A 28 10.97 12.23 6.70
C GLU A 28 9.51 12.11 6.25
N HIS A 29 8.86 13.23 5.90
CA HIS A 29 7.48 13.23 5.43
C HIS A 29 7.33 12.37 4.17
N VAL A 30 8.26 12.50 3.22
CA VAL A 30 8.24 11.72 1.98
C VAL A 30 8.44 10.23 2.26
N LEU A 31 9.34 9.87 3.19
CA LEU A 31 9.60 8.49 3.57
C LEU A 31 8.39 7.85 4.24
N VAL A 32 7.75 8.54 5.19
CA VAL A 32 6.56 8.04 5.88
C VAL A 32 5.42 7.81 4.89
N VAL A 33 5.15 8.77 4.00
CA VAL A 33 4.10 8.65 2.98
C VAL A 33 4.42 7.50 2.03
N ARG A 34 5.66 7.38 1.55
CA ARG A 34 6.07 6.28 0.66
C ARG A 34 5.94 4.92 1.35
N LEU A 35 6.35 4.81 2.61
CA LEU A 35 6.24 3.58 3.39
C LEU A 35 4.78 3.18 3.58
N LEU A 36 3.93 4.14 3.95
CA LEU A 36 2.50 3.92 4.11
C LEU A 36 1.86 3.41 2.82
N VAL A 37 2.12 4.06 1.68
CA VAL A 37 1.60 3.63 0.37
C VAL A 37 2.09 2.23 0.02
N LYS A 38 3.38 1.93 0.25
CA LYS A 38 3.93 0.58 0.04
C LYS A 38 3.20 -0.46 0.89
N HIS A 39 2.95 -0.16 2.16
CA HIS A 39 2.26 -1.07 3.07
C HIS A 39 0.80 -1.28 2.66
N LEU A 40 0.10 -0.21 2.26
CA LEU A 40 -1.28 -0.30 1.77
C LEU A 40 -1.38 -1.16 0.51
N HIS A 41 -0.44 -1.01 -0.43
CA HIS A 41 -0.41 -1.84 -1.64
C HIS A 41 -0.15 -3.32 -1.31
N ALA A 42 0.86 -3.59 -0.49
CA ALA A 42 1.17 -4.96 -0.04
C ALA A 42 -0.01 -5.58 0.71
N PHE A 43 -0.64 -4.83 1.61
CA PHE A 43 -1.83 -5.24 2.35
C PHE A 43 -2.99 -5.55 1.40
N SER A 44 -3.32 -4.64 0.48
CA SER A 44 -4.43 -4.84 -0.47
C SER A 44 -4.20 -6.04 -1.40
N ASN A 45 -2.96 -6.33 -1.79
CA ASN A 45 -2.63 -7.47 -2.63
C ASN A 45 -2.53 -8.78 -1.85
N SER A 46 -2.15 -8.74 -0.56
CA SER A 46 -2.17 -9.91 0.32
C SER A 46 -3.59 -10.47 0.52
N LEU A 47 -4.61 -9.60 0.43
CA LEU A 47 -6.01 -9.99 0.51
C LEU A 47 -6.55 -10.62 -0.77
N LYS A 48 -5.82 -10.56 -1.90
CA LYS A 48 -6.19 -11.34 -3.08
C LYS A 48 -5.82 -12.79 -2.79
N PRO A 49 -6.79 -13.72 -2.77
CA PRO A 49 -6.45 -15.13 -2.82
C PRO A 49 -5.70 -15.36 -4.13
N GLU A 50 -4.38 -15.51 -4.04
CA GLU A 50 -3.56 -15.91 -5.17
C GLU A 50 -4.10 -17.26 -5.65
N PRO A 51 -4.59 -17.38 -6.90
CA PRO A 51 -4.92 -18.68 -7.42
C PRO A 51 -3.64 -19.50 -7.40
N LEU A 52 -3.62 -20.53 -6.54
CA LEU A 52 -2.66 -21.63 -6.57
C LEU A 52 -2.85 -22.36 -7.91
N SER A 53 -2.33 -21.79 -8.98
CA SER A 53 -2.22 -22.43 -10.28
C SER A 53 -0.75 -22.35 -10.69
N PRO A 54 0.02 -23.42 -10.45
CA PRO A 54 1.36 -23.51 -11.01
C PRO A 54 1.18 -23.73 -12.50
N SER A 55 1.42 -22.72 -13.32
CA SER A 55 1.52 -22.92 -14.76
C SER A 55 2.89 -22.50 -15.24
N ALA A 56 3.55 -23.45 -15.90
CA ALA A 56 4.85 -23.41 -16.58
C ALA A 56 6.11 -23.69 -15.74
N HIS A 57 6.19 -24.89 -15.17
CA HIS A 57 7.39 -25.72 -15.40
C HIS A 57 6.97 -26.98 -16.16
N SER A 58 6.79 -26.84 -17.48
CA SER A 58 7.00 -27.99 -18.37
C SER A 58 8.50 -28.25 -18.36
N HIS A 59 8.97 -29.14 -17.48
CA HIS A 59 10.07 -30.07 -17.72
C HIS A 59 10.12 -31.09 -16.57
N THR A 60 9.67 -32.30 -16.91
CA THR A 60 10.27 -33.61 -16.59
C THR A 60 10.16 -34.20 -15.17
N ALA A 61 9.66 -35.44 -15.19
CA ALA A 61 9.90 -36.55 -14.26
C ALA A 61 9.16 -36.50 -12.91
N SER A 62 8.07 -37.26 -12.88
CA SER A 62 7.51 -37.86 -11.67
C SER A 62 8.61 -38.65 -10.93
N PRO A 63 8.94 -38.32 -9.66
CA PRO A 63 9.93 -39.05 -8.86
C PRO A 63 9.55 -40.52 -8.56
N LEU A 64 8.36 -40.95 -8.97
CA LEU A 64 7.82 -42.29 -8.68
C LEU A 64 8.25 -43.36 -9.71
N GLU A 65 8.72 -42.95 -10.89
CA GLU A 65 9.06 -43.87 -11.98
C GLU A 65 10.50 -44.45 -11.87
N GLU A 66 11.34 -43.92 -10.98
CA GLU A 66 12.72 -44.41 -10.79
C GLU A 66 12.83 -45.71 -9.98
N PHE A 67 11.77 -46.11 -9.26
CA PHE A 67 11.81 -47.30 -8.40
C PHE A 67 11.46 -48.62 -9.13
N LYS A 68 11.17 -48.60 -10.44
CA LYS A 68 10.65 -49.76 -11.18
C LYS A 68 11.56 -50.27 -12.31
N ARG A 69 12.87 -49.96 -12.27
CA ARG A 69 13.88 -50.59 -13.14
C ARG A 69 14.83 -51.47 -12.34
#